data_AF-A0A972UNK4-F1
#
_entry.id   AF-A0A972UNK4-F1
#
_cell.length_a   1.000
_cell.length_b   1.000
_cell.length_c   1.000
_cell.angle_alpha   90.00
_cell.angle_beta   90.00
_cell.angle_gamma   90.00
#
_symmetry.space_group_name_H-M   'P 1'
#
loop_
_entity.id
_entity.type
_entity.pdbx_description
1 polymer ?
#
loop_
_entity_poly.entity_id
_entity_poly.type
_entity_poly.pdbx_seq_one_letter_code
_entity_poly.pdbx_strand_id
1 'polypeptide(L)' 'MDMTGEYRITASREEVWDALNNPEILKACIAGCQELEMTSDTEFTARVKTKVGPVSATFSGKVQLSDIDAPNGYT' A
#
# COMPACT_ATOMS: atom_id res chain seq x y z
N MET A 1 -5.75 11.96 12.87
CA MET A 1 -6.67 10.82 12.78
C MET A 1 -5.82 9.61 13.07
N ASP A 2 -5.93 9.04 14.26
CA ASP A 2 -5.16 7.86 14.64
C ASP A 2 -5.90 6.62 14.13
N MET A 3 -5.39 6.02 13.07
CA MET A 3 -5.87 4.73 12.55
C MET A 3 -4.90 3.65 12.99
N THR A 4 -5.16 3.06 14.15
CA THR A 4 -4.46 1.87 14.62
C THR A 4 -5.29 0.62 14.33
N GLY A 5 -4.62 -0.49 14.00
CA GLY A 5 -5.24 -1.77 13.73
C GLY A 5 -4.21 -2.90 13.74
N GLU A 6 -4.63 -4.09 14.09
CA GLU A 6 -3.79 -5.29 14.11
C GLU A 6 -4.57 -6.46 13.51
N TYR A 7 -3.92 -7.23 12.63
CA TYR A 7 -4.49 -8.41 12.01
C TYR A 7 -3.46 -9.53 11.98
N ARG A 8 -3.87 -10.75 12.38
CA ARG A 8 -3.02 -11.92 12.31
C ARG A 8 -3.12 -12.58 10.93
N ILE A 9 -1.99 -12.66 10.23
CA ILE A 9 -1.86 -13.36 8.95
C ILE A 9 -1.21 -14.73 9.20
N THR A 10 -1.76 -15.79 8.61
CA THR A 10 -1.20 -17.14 8.75
C THR A 10 -0.11 -17.37 7.68
N ALA A 11 0.97 -16.61 7.78
CA ALA A 11 2.16 -16.68 6.94
C ALA A 11 3.40 -16.27 7.77
N SER A 12 4.61 -16.53 7.26
CA SER A 12 5.83 -16.03 7.90
C SER A 12 5.92 -14.50 7.81
N ARG A 13 6.72 -13.91 8.69
CA ARG A 13 6.89 -12.45 8.71
C ARG A 13 7.57 -11.96 7.44
N GLU A 14 8.51 -12.73 6.92
CA GLU A 14 9.23 -12.47 5.68
C GLU A 14 8.28 -12.49 4.48
N GLU A 15 7.40 -13.49 4.36
CA GLU A 15 6.38 -13.53 3.28
C GLU A 15 5.42 -12.34 3.36
N VAL A 16 5.00 -11.94 4.56
CA VAL A 16 4.14 -10.77 4.75
C VAL A 16 4.89 -9.49 4.36
N TRP A 17 6.14 -9.36 4.77
CA TRP A 17 6.98 -8.22 4.42
C TRP A 17 7.16 -8.08 2.90
N ASP A 18 7.51 -9.16 2.23
CA ASP A 18 7.67 -9.17 0.78
C ASP A 18 6.37 -8.79 0.07
N ALA A 19 5.22 -9.27 0.57
CA ALA A 19 3.91 -8.93 0.04
C ALA A 19 3.53 -7.45 0.28
N LEU A 20 3.85 -6.90 1.45
CA LEU A 20 3.59 -5.50 1.80
C LEU A 20 4.44 -4.51 1.01
N ASN A 21 5.53 -4.96 0.38
CA ASN A 21 6.41 -4.14 -0.44
C ASN A 21 6.32 -4.49 -1.95
N ASN A 22 5.38 -5.36 -2.34
CA ASN A 22 5.20 -5.77 -3.74
C ASN A 22 4.08 -4.93 -4.40
N PRO A 23 4.39 -4.14 -5.45
CA PRO A 23 3.40 -3.26 -6.07
C PRO A 23 2.23 -4.01 -6.72
N GLU A 24 2.44 -5.20 -7.27
CA GLU A 24 1.35 -5.97 -7.88
C GLU A 24 0.38 -6.51 -6.84
N ILE A 25 0.90 -6.98 -5.70
CA ILE A 25 0.06 -7.46 -4.58
C ILE A 25 -0.70 -6.28 -3.96
N LEU A 26 -0.01 -5.19 -3.64
CA LEU A 26 -0.63 -4.00 -3.07
C LEU A 26 -1.74 -3.44 -3.98
N LYS A 27 -1.49 -3.35 -5.29
CA LYS A 27 -2.49 -2.92 -6.28
C LYS A 27 -3.75 -3.80 -6.24
N ALA A 28 -3.60 -5.12 -6.13
CA ALA A 28 -4.72 -6.05 -6.04
C ALA A 28 -5.52 -5.89 -4.73
N CYS A 29 -4.87 -5.47 -3.64
CA CYS A 29 -5.50 -5.27 -2.33
C CYS A 29 -6.20 -3.90 -2.20
N ILE A 30 -5.75 -2.86 -2.91
CA ILE A 30 -6.31 -1.51 -2.80
C ILE A 30 -7.53 -1.39 -3.72
N ALA A 31 -8.72 -1.34 -3.14
CA ALA A 31 -9.97 -1.19 -3.88
C ALA A 31 -9.96 0.05 -4.79
N GLY A 32 -10.16 -0.16 -6.09
CA GLY A 32 -10.18 0.91 -7.09
C GLY A 32 -8.80 1.40 -7.52
N CYS A 33 -7.71 0.77 -7.08
CA CYS A 33 -6.37 1.07 -7.58
C CYS A 33 -6.28 0.72 -9.07
N GLN A 34 -5.98 1.73 -9.88
CA GLN A 34 -5.80 1.58 -11.32
C GLN A 34 -4.33 1.36 -11.67
N GLU A 35 -3.44 2.08 -10.99
CA GLU A 35 -1.99 2.06 -11.16
C GLU A 35 -1.33 2.14 -9.78
N LEU A 36 -0.30 1.32 -9.57
CA LEU A 36 0.64 1.42 -8.45
C LEU A 36 2.03 1.11 -9.02
N GLU A 37 2.94 2.06 -8.91
CA GLU A 37 4.30 1.95 -9.43
C GLU A 37 5.28 2.21 -8.29
N MET A 38 6.29 1.36 -8.19
CA MET A 38 7.44 1.55 -7.31
C MET A 38 8.48 2.38 -8.08
N THR A 39 8.62 3.66 -7.74
CA THR A 39 9.47 4.60 -8.47
C THR A 39 10.91 4.61 -7.98
N SER A 40 11.15 4.04 -6.79
CA SER A 40 12.48 3.75 -6.23
C SER A 40 12.35 2.66 -5.16
N ASP A 41 13.47 2.29 -4.53
CA ASP A 41 13.49 1.33 -3.40
C ASP A 41 12.61 1.77 -2.21
N THR A 42 12.23 3.05 -2.13
CA THR A 42 11.48 3.61 -1.00
C THR A 42 10.29 4.49 -1.43
N GLU A 43 9.95 4.57 -2.72
CA GLU A 43 8.88 5.43 -3.21
C GLU A 43 7.87 4.67 -4.06
N PHE A 44 6.59 4.98 -3.84
CA PHE A 44 5.49 4.51 -4.67
C PHE A 44 4.66 5.68 -5.17
N THR A 45 4.10 5.52 -6.37
CA THR A 45 3.02 6.37 -6.88
C THR A 45 1.79 5.53 -7.16
N ALA A 46 0.61 6.07 -6.84
CA ALA A 46 -0.65 5.36 -6.98
C ALA A 46 -1.70 6.23 -7.66
N ARG A 47 -2.56 5.63 -8.49
CA ARG A 47 -3.80 6.22 -8.97
C ARG A 47 -4.98 5.35 -8.54
N VAL A 48 -5.89 5.92 -7.76
CA VAL A 48 -7.04 5.22 -7.21
C VAL A 48 -8.33 5.90 -7.65
N LYS A 49 -9.22 5.13 -8.26
CA LYS A 49 -10.57 5.56 -8.63
C LYS A 49 -11.55 5.05 -7.60
N THR A 50 -12.21 5.97 -6.90
CA THR A 50 -13.23 5.66 -5.91
C THR A 50 -14.60 6.10 -6.42
N LYS A 51 -15.64 5.40 -5.96
CA LYS A 51 -17.02 5.78 -6.19
C LYS A 51 -17.68 5.99 -4.84
N VAL A 52 -18.16 7.21 -4.60
CA VAL A 52 -18.91 7.58 -3.39
C VAL A 52 -20.28 8.04 -3.83
N GLY A 53 -21.28 7.16 -3.71
CA GLY A 53 -22.63 7.42 -4.20
C GLY A 53 -22.67 7.65 -5.73
N PRO A 54 -23.30 8.75 -6.22
CA PRO A 54 -23.34 9.06 -7.65
C PRO A 54 -22.02 9.66 -8.17
N VAL A 55 -21.06 9.99 -7.29
CA VAL A 55 -19.82 10.67 -7.65
C VAL A 55 -18.70 9.66 -7.86
N SER A 56 -17.96 9.80 -8.95
CA SER A 56 -16.69 9.12 -9.16
C SER A 56 -15.56 10.13 -9.04
N ALA A 57 -14.53 9.79 -8.26
CA ALA A 57 -13.34 10.61 -8.10
C ALA A 57 -12.10 9.76 -8.37
N THR A 58 -11.09 10.38 -8.96
CA THR A 58 -9.78 9.77 -9.17
C THR A 58 -8.75 10.57 -8.37
N PHE A 59 -8.01 9.87 -7.52
CA PHE A 59 -6.95 10.43 -6.71
C PHE A 59 -5.61 9.91 -7.20
N SER A 60 -4.59 10.76 -7.14
CA SER A 60 -3.19 10.36 -7.32
C SER A 60 -2.44 10.64 -6.03
N GLY A 61 -1.62 9.69 -5.60
CA GLY A 61 -0.87 9.78 -4.35
C GLY A 61 0.58 9.37 -4.54
N LYS A 62 1.44 9.88 -3.67
CA LYS A 62 2.82 9.45 -3.53
C LYS A 62 3.03 8.95 -2.11
N VAL A 63 3.75 7.85 -1.97
CA VAL A 63 4.15 7.27 -0.68
C VAL A 63 5.67 7.21 -0.67
N GLN A 64 6.26 7.62 0.45
CA GLN A 64 7.68 7.50 0.71
C GLN A 64 7.83 6.70 2.00
N LEU A 65 8.63 5.65 1.98
CA LEU A 65 8.97 4.85 3.14
C LEU A 65 10.18 5.47 3.84
N SER A 66 10.10 5.62 5.16
CA SER A 66 11.22 6.04 6.02
C SER A 66 11.50 5.01 7.11
N ASP A 67 12.68 5.11 7.72
CA ASP A 67 13.06 4.34 8.91
C ASP A 67 12.88 2.82 8.75
N ILE A 68 13.27 2.30 7.58
CA ILE A 68 13.10 0.89 7.21
C ILE A 68 13.97 0.01 8.12
N ASP A 69 13.31 -0.85 8.89
CA ASP A 69 13.89 -1.93 9.68
C ASP A 69 13.26 -3.25 9.25
N ALA A 70 13.75 -3.84 8.16
CA ALA A 70 13.18 -5.05 7.58
C ALA A 70 13.47 -6.29 8.46
N PRO A 71 12.49 -7.18 8.72
CA PRO A 71 11.08 -7.15 8.33
C PRO A 71 10.14 -6.65 9.45
N ASN A 72 10.64 -5.78 10.35
CA ASN A 72 9.97 -5.31 11.56
C ASN A 72 9.05 -4.11 11.29
N GLY A 73 9.41 -3.19 10.41
CA GLY A 73 8.57 -2.01 10.08
C GLY A 73 9.26 -0.92 9.27
N TYR A 74 8.46 0.12 8.99
CA TYR A 74 8.86 1.41 8.42
C TYR A 74 7.78 2.45 8.81
N THR A 75 8.08 3.73 8.59
CA THR A 75 7.12 4.86 8.73
C THR A 75 6.80 5.52 7.40
#